data_AF-A0A1Y0EPF9-F1
#
_entry.id   AF-A0A1Y0EPF9-F1
#
_cell.length_a   1.000
_cell.length_b   1.000
_cell.length_c   1.000
_cell.angle_alpha   90.00
_cell.angle_beta   90.00
_cell.angle_gamma   90.00
#
_symmetry.space_group_name_H-M   'P 1'
#
loop_
_entity.id
_entity.type
_entity.pdbx_description
1 polymer ?
#
loop_
_entity_poly.entity_id
_entity_poly.type
_entity_poly.pdbx_seq_one_letter_code
_entity_poly.pdbx_strand_id
1 'polypeptide(L)'
;MKDLLTFNEMLTPKLITVVYWLALLAIVIGGVGSMFAPYGFSLGSLLRGLFGIVFGALGVRIGCEMMIVLFKMNDALQELRRK
;
A
#
# COMPACT_ATOMS: atom_id res chain seq x y z
N MET A 1 -6.83 12.26 25.88
CA MET A 1 -7.67 11.96 24.71
C MET A 1 -8.01 13.21 23.88
N LYS A 2 -7.02 14.09 23.63
CA LYS A 2 -7.15 15.26 22.75
C LYS A 2 -5.94 15.47 21.82
N ASP A 3 -4.97 14.56 21.87
CA ASP A 3 -3.75 14.60 21.04
C ASP A 3 -3.79 13.63 19.86
N LEU A 4 -4.89 12.92 19.65
CA LEU A 4 -5.10 12.11 18.43
C LEU A 4 -5.62 12.97 17.26
N LEU A 5 -5.96 14.24 17.51
CA LEU A 5 -6.52 15.18 16.53
C LEU A 5 -5.64 16.41 16.29
N THR A 6 -4.56 16.58 17.05
CA THR A 6 -3.49 17.51 16.71
C THR A 6 -2.61 16.83 15.67
N PHE A 7 -2.92 17.12 14.41
CA PHE A 7 -2.17 16.84 13.18
C PHE A 7 -0.76 17.51 13.19
N ASN A 8 -0.09 17.46 14.33
CA ASN A 8 1.16 18.14 14.66
C ASN A 8 2.31 17.14 14.74
N GLU A 9 2.00 15.85 14.85
CA GLU A 9 2.94 14.75 14.60
C GLU A 9 2.58 14.14 13.25
N MET A 10 3.58 13.77 12.44
CA MET A 10 3.48 13.22 11.09
C MET A 10 2.61 11.93 11.04
N LEU A 11 1.30 12.07 11.17
CA LEU A 11 0.32 10.98 11.18
C LEU A 11 0.21 10.31 9.82
N THR A 12 0.42 11.08 8.75
CA THR A 12 0.25 10.63 7.38
C THR A 12 1.21 9.48 6.98
N PRO A 13 2.54 9.53 7.24
CA PRO A 13 3.41 8.40 6.95
C PRO A 13 3.11 7.14 7.78
N LYS A 14 2.71 7.28 9.05
CA LYS A 14 2.29 6.14 9.89
C LYS A 14 0.99 5.51 9.40
N LEU A 15 0.03 6.30 8.91
CA LEU A 15 -1.21 5.77 8.34
C LEU A 15 -0.96 5.03 7.01
N ILE A 16 -0.10 5.58 6.14
CA ILE A 16 0.24 4.96 4.85
C ILE A 16 0.92 3.61 5.04
N THR A 17 1.78 3.46 6.06
CA THR A 17 2.43 2.17 6.35
C THR A 17 1.45 1.10 6.82
N VAL A 18 0.39 1.48 7.56
CA VAL A 18 -0.71 0.56 7.90
C VAL A 18 -1.50 0.15 6.65
N VAL A 19 -1.83 1.11 5.79
CA VAL A 19 -2.54 0.85 4.51
C VAL A 19 -1.70 -0.03 3.59
N TYR A 20 -0.37 0.18 3.52
CA TYR A 20 0.56 -0.66 2.76
C TYR A 20 0.46 -2.12 3.16
N TRP A 21 0.55 -2.41 4.47
CA TRP A 21 0.44 -3.77 4.98
C TRP A 21 -0.92 -4.39 4.68
N LEU A 22 -2.01 -3.63 4.84
CA LEU A 22 -3.37 -4.07 4.50
C LEU A 22 -3.53 -4.39 3.01
N ALA A 23 -3.02 -3.53 2.14
CA ALA A 23 -3.07 -3.72 0.69
C ALA A 23 -2.22 -4.91 0.24
N LEU A 24 -1.05 -5.10 0.83
CA LEU A 24 -0.19 -6.26 0.58
C LEU A 24 -0.90 -7.56 1.00
N LEU A 25 -1.53 -7.56 2.17
CA LEU A 25 -2.32 -8.70 2.65
C LEU A 25 -3.49 -9.02 1.70
N ALA A 26 -4.19 -8.00 1.20
CA ALA A 26 -5.26 -8.16 0.22
C ALA A 26 -4.77 -8.73 -1.12
N ILE A 27 -3.60 -8.31 -1.61
CA ILE A 27 -3.00 -8.87 -2.83
C ILE A 27 -2.61 -10.34 -2.64
N VAL A 28 -2.03 -10.68 -1.49
CA VAL A 28 -1.67 -12.06 -1.18
C VAL A 28 -2.92 -12.94 -1.09
N ILE A 29 -3.96 -12.50 -0.37
CA ILE A 29 -5.23 -13.23 -0.26
C ILE A 29 -5.92 -13.33 -1.63
N GLY A 30 -5.98 -12.24 -2.40
CA GLY A 30 -6.60 -12.22 -3.72
C GLY A 30 -5.87 -13.10 -4.73
N GLY A 31 -4.54 -13.08 -4.69
CA GLY A 31 -3.69 -13.93 -5.51
C GLY A 31 -3.84 -15.41 -5.18
N VAL A 32 -3.75 -15.77 -3.90
CA VAL A 32 -3.98 -17.14 -3.42
C VAL A 32 -5.42 -17.58 -3.74
N GLY A 33 -6.42 -16.73 -3.47
CA GLY A 33 -7.83 -17.00 -3.77
C GLY A 33 -8.08 -17.21 -5.27
N SER A 34 -7.37 -16.50 -6.13
CA SER A 34 -7.46 -16.68 -7.59
C SER A 34 -6.89 -18.03 -8.07
N MET A 35 -5.99 -18.66 -7.29
CA MET A 35 -5.49 -20.01 -7.55
C MET A 35 -6.47 -21.11 -7.08
N PHE A 36 -7.32 -20.82 -6.09
CA PHE A 36 -8.36 -21.72 -5.57
C PHE A 36 -9.76 -21.47 -6.17
N ALA A 37 -9.85 -20.64 -7.21
CA ALA A 37 -11.13 -20.31 -7.84
C ALA A 37 -11.84 -21.55 -8.42
N PRO A 38 -13.19 -21.61 -8.42
CA PRO A 38 -13.98 -22.81 -8.73
C PRO A 38 -13.84 -23.34 -10.17
N TYR A 39 -13.14 -22.65 -11.07
CA TYR A 39 -12.90 -23.07 -12.46
C TYR A 39 -11.82 -24.16 -12.62
N GLY A 40 -11.26 -24.68 -11.52
CA GLY A 40 -10.29 -25.77 -11.53
C GLY A 40 -8.85 -25.29 -11.67
N PHE A 41 -7.93 -26.02 -11.05
CA PHE A 41 -6.50 -25.75 -11.04
C PHE A 41 -5.91 -25.98 -12.45
N SER A 42 -5.99 -24.96 -13.30
CA SER A 42 -5.40 -24.94 -14.64
C SER A 42 -4.14 -24.06 -14.65
N LEU A 43 -3.17 -24.38 -15.52
CA LEU A 43 -1.96 -23.57 -15.73
C LEU A 43 -2.28 -22.08 -15.94
N GLY A 44 -3.41 -21.75 -16.59
CA GLY A 44 -3.84 -20.37 -16.79
C GLY A 44 -4.25 -19.64 -15.50
N SER A 45 -4.88 -20.35 -14.55
CA SER A 45 -5.27 -19.78 -13.24
C SER A 45 -4.06 -19.54 -12.34
N LEU A 46 -3.08 -20.45 -12.37
CA LEU A 46 -1.79 -20.29 -11.69
C LEU A 46 -0.99 -19.11 -12.24
N LEU A 47 -0.85 -19.00 -13.57
CA LEU A 47 -0.13 -17.89 -14.20
C LEU A 47 -0.82 -16.56 -13.87
N ARG A 48 -2.14 -16.50 -13.95
CA ARG A 48 -2.90 -15.28 -13.64
C ARG A 48 -2.76 -14.88 -12.17
N GLY A 49 -2.82 -15.84 -11.25
CA GLY A 49 -2.58 -15.58 -9.82
C GLY A 49 -1.16 -15.14 -9.53
N LEU A 50 -0.15 -15.79 -10.14
CA LEU A 50 1.25 -15.42 -9.97
C LEU A 50 1.54 -14.02 -10.52
N PHE A 51 1.07 -13.71 -11.72
CA PHE A 51 1.17 -12.36 -12.30
C PHE A 51 0.43 -11.33 -11.45
N GLY A 52 -0.76 -11.65 -10.94
CA GLY A 52 -1.54 -10.78 -10.07
C GLY A 52 -0.82 -10.45 -8.76
N ILE A 53 -0.16 -11.43 -8.15
CA ILE A 53 0.65 -11.22 -6.93
C ILE A 53 1.87 -10.37 -7.24
N VAL A 54 2.61 -10.67 -8.31
CA VAL A 54 3.85 -9.95 -8.66
C VAL A 54 3.54 -8.49 -9.05
N PHE A 55 2.61 -8.27 -9.98
CA PHE A 55 2.22 -6.92 -10.40
C PHE A 55 1.49 -6.16 -9.29
N GLY A 56 0.65 -6.85 -8.50
CA GLY A 56 -0.02 -6.24 -7.35
C GLY A 56 0.97 -5.77 -6.29
N ALA A 57 1.93 -6.62 -5.91
CA ALA A 57 2.94 -6.30 -4.91
C ALA A 57 3.87 -5.17 -5.38
N LEU A 58 4.28 -5.18 -6.66
CA LEU A 58 5.04 -4.09 -7.27
C LEU A 58 4.24 -2.78 -7.28
N GLY A 59 2.96 -2.83 -7.69
CA GLY A 59 2.08 -1.66 -7.72
C GLY A 59 1.88 -1.04 -6.35
N VAL A 60 1.64 -1.87 -5.32
CA VAL A 60 1.51 -1.38 -3.93
C VAL A 60 2.81 -0.82 -3.39
N ARG A 61 3.97 -1.41 -3.72
CA ARG A 61 5.27 -0.83 -3.35
C ARG A 61 5.45 0.56 -3.96
N ILE A 62 5.30 0.69 -5.29
CA ILE A 62 5.53 1.95 -5.99
C ILE A 62 4.52 3.01 -5.52
N GLY A 63 3.24 2.66 -5.42
CA GLY A 63 2.19 3.58 -4.97
C GLY A 63 2.38 4.08 -3.54
N CYS A 64 2.76 3.19 -2.61
CA CYS A 64 3.01 3.59 -1.23
C CYS A 64 4.27 4.44 -1.09
N GLU A 65 5.34 4.13 -1.83
CA GLU A 65 6.58 4.90 -1.79
C GLU A 65 6.38 6.32 -2.35
N MET A 66 5.64 6.45 -3.46
CA MET A 66 5.25 7.74 -4.03
C MET A 66 4.38 8.57 -3.09
N MET A 67 3.40 7.95 -2.42
CA MET A 67 2.59 8.65 -1.40
C MET A 67 3.44 9.19 -0.26
N ILE A 68 4.35 8.38 0.29
CA ILE A 68 5.24 8.81 1.39
C ILE A 68 6.14 9.97 0.94
N VAL A 69 6.68 9.92 -0.28
CA VAL A 69 7.53 10.98 -0.83
C VAL A 69 6.76 12.30 -0.96
N LEU A 70 5.52 12.27 -1.45
CA LEU A 70 4.69 13.48 -1.56
C LEU A 70 4.42 14.13 -0.20
N PHE A 71 4.11 13.33 0.83
CA PHE A 71 3.92 13.86 2.18
C PHE A 71 5.22 14.40 2.78
N LYS A 72 6.35 13.73 2.57
CA LYS A 72 7.67 14.26 2.98
C LYS A 72 8.01 15.59 2.30
N MET A 73 7.67 15.74 1.02
CA MET A 73 7.89 17.00 0.29
C MET A 73 7.01 18.13 0.84
N ASN A 74 5.76 17.82 1.19
CA ASN A 74 4.86 18.78 1.82
C ASN A 74 5.37 19.26 3.19
N ASP A 75 5.91 18.34 4.00
CA ASP A 75 6.51 18.69 5.29
C ASP A 75 7.75 19.59 5.12
N ALA A 76 8.62 19.27 4.16
CA ALA A 76 9.78 20.10 3.83
C ALA A 76 9.40 21.52 3.37
N LEU A 77 8.30 21.65 2.61
CA LEU A 77 7.74 22.95 2.21
C LEU A 77 7.15 23.73 3.38
N GLN A 78 6.47 23.06 4.32
CA GLN A 78 5.97 23.70 5.54
C GLN A 78 7.10 24.17 6.45
N GLU A 79 8.20 23.41 6.53
CA GLU A 79 9.39 23.81 7.30
C GLU A 79 10.08 25.04 6.70
N LEU A 80 10.19 25.11 5.36
CA LEU A 80 10.70 26.30 4.67
C LEU A 80 9.82 27.54 4.90
N ARG A 81 8.49 27.40 4.94
CA ARG A 81 7.56 28.51 5.19
C ARG A 81 7.67 29.10 6.60
N ARG A 82 8.16 28.31 7.56
CA ARG A 82 8.28 28.73 8.98
C ARG A 82 9.59 29.48 9.26
N LYS A 83 10.54 29.49 8.32
CA LYS A 83 11.72 30.37 8.32
C LYS A 83 11.41 31.67 7.61
#